data_AF-J2JW40-F1
#
_entry.id   AF-J2JW40-F1
#
_cell.length_a   1.000
_cell.length_b   1.000
_cell.length_c   1.000
_cell.angle_alpha   90.00
_cell.angle_beta   90.00
_cell.angle_gamma   90.00
#
_symmetry.space_group_name_H-M   'P 1'
#
loop_
_entity.id
_entity.type
_entity.pdbx_description
1 polymer ?
#
loop_
_entity_poly.entity_id
_entity_poly.type
_entity_poly.pdbx_seq_one_letter_code
_entity_poly.pdbx_strand_id
1 'polypeptide(L)'
;MAKTLRINLTLDEIELLIRTMENSSSPNILKKKDRLAVKYLSHVIAQDVINVVPLNVISKGISLLTGKPQDKITLLSKLSDLGLTPTKKGQLRAYLNGYIQKQGSSLFISETEMGIVVTVEDLNRLVESKIP
;
A
#
# COMPACT_ATOMS: atom_id res chain seq x y z
N MET A 1 -20.84 -0.42 28.23
CA MET A 1 -19.49 -0.53 27.62
C MET A 1 -19.63 -0.34 26.11
N ALA A 2 -19.08 0.74 25.56
CA ALA A 2 -19.12 0.96 24.11
C ALA A 2 -18.16 -0.04 23.45
N LYS A 3 -18.71 -0.98 22.67
CA LYS A 3 -17.91 -1.86 21.81
C LYS A 3 -17.40 -1.02 20.65
N THR A 4 -16.11 -0.68 20.66
CA THR A 4 -15.47 0.01 19.55
C THR A 4 -15.38 -0.95 18.37
N LEU A 5 -16.21 -0.75 17.34
CA LEU A 5 -16.09 -1.46 16.07
C LEU A 5 -14.82 -0.94 15.37
N ARG A 6 -13.83 -1.80 15.14
CA ARG A 6 -12.70 -1.50 14.25
C ARG A 6 -13.07 -1.99 12.86
N ILE A 7 -13.25 -1.05 11.93
CA ILE A 7 -13.50 -1.34 10.52
C ILE A 7 -12.19 -1.05 9.77
N ASN A 8 -11.63 -2.08 9.13
CA ASN A 8 -10.50 -1.92 8.22
C ASN A 8 -11.07 -1.52 6.86
N LEU A 9 -10.94 -0.25 6.50
CA LEU A 9 -11.33 0.27 5.18
C LEU A 9 -10.11 0.37 4.29
N THR A 10 -10.30 0.03 3.01
CA THR A 10 -9.33 0.31 1.94
C THR A 10 -9.31 1.80 1.60
N LEU A 11 -8.26 2.25 0.92
CA LEU A 11 -8.12 3.65 0.48
C LEU A 11 -9.30 4.12 -0.37
N ASP A 12 -9.75 3.29 -1.31
CA ASP A 12 -10.89 3.58 -2.17
C ASP A 12 -12.19 3.75 -1.35
N GLU A 13 -12.37 2.93 -0.31
CA GLU A 13 -13.52 3.01 0.60
C GLU A 13 -13.46 4.26 1.48
N ILE A 14 -12.26 4.68 1.91
CA ILE A 14 -12.07 5.92 2.68
C ILE A 14 -12.35 7.15 1.81
N GLU A 15 -11.82 7.20 0.59
CA GLU A 15 -12.10 8.29 -0.35
C GLU A 15 -13.59 8.37 -0.69
N LEU A 16 -14.24 7.23 -0.92
CA LEU A 16 -15.67 7.17 -1.15
C LEU A 16 -16.44 7.71 0.06
N LEU A 17 -16.07 7.31 1.27
CA LEU A 17 -16.70 7.81 2.51
C LEU A 17 -16.56 9.33 2.64
N ILE A 18 -15.38 9.87 2.36
CA ILE A 18 -15.11 11.32 2.38
C ILE A 18 -15.99 12.04 1.35
N ARG A 19 -16.02 11.56 0.10
CA ARG A 19 -16.87 12.15 -0.95
C ARG A 19 -18.35 12.06 -0.61
N THR A 20 -18.81 10.96 -0.02
CA THR A 20 -20.19 10.80 0.43
C THR A 20 -20.52 11.76 1.57
N MET A 21 -19.59 11.97 2.52
CA MET A 21 -19.77 12.94 3.61
C MET A 21 -19.81 14.38 3.09
N GLU A 22 -18.94 14.73 2.13
CA GLU A 22 -18.90 16.07 1.53
C GLU A 22 -20.13 16.38 0.67
N ASN A 23 -20.69 15.38 -0.01
CA ASN A 23 -21.88 15.53 -0.87
C ASN A 23 -23.21 15.30 -0.13
N SER A 24 -23.19 14.83 1.13
CA SER A 24 -24.39 14.65 1.90
C SER A 24 -25.05 15.99 2.19
N SER A 25 -26.22 16.23 1.61
CA SER A 25 -26.99 17.49 1.70
C SER A 25 -27.65 17.70 3.07
N SER A 26 -27.26 16.92 4.08
CA SER A 26 -27.84 17.00 5.42
C SER A 26 -27.19 18.14 6.21
N PRO A 27 -27.94 19.15 6.68
CA PRO A 27 -27.35 20.38 7.24
C PRO A 27 -26.61 20.25 8.57
N ASN A 28 -26.43 19.04 9.14
CA ASN A 28 -26.32 18.92 10.59
C ASN A 28 -25.27 17.98 11.19
N ILE A 29 -24.22 17.57 10.46
CA ILE A 29 -23.28 16.57 11.03
C ILE A 29 -21.82 17.05 11.16
N LEU A 30 -21.38 18.09 10.44
CA LEU A 30 -19.99 18.54 10.52
C LEU A 30 -19.92 20.04 10.83
N LYS A 31 -19.59 20.36 12.10
CA LYS A 31 -19.27 21.73 12.50
C LYS A 31 -18.00 22.16 11.74
N LYS A 32 -17.78 23.48 11.62
CA LYS A 32 -16.64 24.06 10.87
C LYS A 32 -15.26 23.46 11.26
N LYS A 33 -15.11 23.01 12.52
CA LYS A 33 -13.93 22.29 13.02
C LYS A 33 -13.79 20.88 12.42
N ASP A 34 -14.90 20.18 12.21
CA ASP A 34 -14.91 18.83 11.64
C ASP A 34 -14.62 18.86 10.13
N ARG A 35 -15.01 19.92 9.41
CA ARG A 35 -14.59 20.13 8.01
C ARG A 35 -13.09 20.39 7.88
N LEU A 36 -12.50 21.11 8.85
CA LEU A 36 -11.05 21.29 8.91
C LEU A 36 -10.35 19.97 9.24
N ALA A 37 -10.92 19.16 10.13
CA ALA A 37 -10.42 17.82 10.45
C ALA A 37 -10.51 16.88 9.26
N VAL A 38 -11.61 16.90 8.48
CA VAL A 38 -11.73 16.13 7.24
C VAL A 38 -10.73 16.61 6.20
N LYS A 39 -10.56 17.93 5.98
CA LYS A 39 -9.52 18.43 5.06
C LYS A 39 -8.11 18.09 5.51
N TYR A 40 -7.83 18.18 6.81
CA TYR A 40 -6.55 17.81 7.39
C TYR A 40 -6.32 16.31 7.30
N LEU A 41 -7.33 15.47 7.56
CA LEU A 41 -7.28 14.03 7.35
C LEU A 41 -7.10 13.69 5.87
N SER A 42 -7.81 14.32 4.94
CA SER A 42 -7.60 14.13 3.50
C SER A 42 -6.20 14.59 3.06
N HIS A 43 -5.64 15.63 3.68
CA HIS A 43 -4.28 16.12 3.40
C HIS A 43 -3.20 15.23 4.01
N VAL A 44 -3.39 14.76 5.24
CA VAL A 44 -2.52 13.79 5.93
C VAL A 44 -2.61 12.43 5.26
N ILE A 45 -3.80 11.99 4.86
CA ILE A 45 -4.00 10.80 4.02
C ILE A 45 -3.35 11.04 2.67
N ALA A 46 -3.51 12.18 2.01
CA ALA A 46 -2.82 12.44 0.74
C ALA A 46 -1.28 12.48 0.87
N GLN A 47 -0.74 13.02 1.98
CA GLN A 47 0.69 13.06 2.26
C GLN A 47 1.25 11.70 2.71
N ASP A 48 0.48 10.91 3.46
CA ASP A 48 0.82 9.50 3.77
C ASP A 48 0.62 8.60 2.55
N VAL A 49 -0.34 8.88 1.67
CA VAL A 49 -0.60 8.11 0.42
C VAL A 49 0.52 8.28 -0.59
N ILE A 50 1.26 9.39 -0.57
CA ILE A 50 2.46 9.53 -1.41
C ILE A 50 3.61 8.65 -0.89
N ASN A 51 3.57 8.18 0.36
CA ASN A 51 4.60 7.30 0.96
C ASN A 51 4.11 5.87 1.28
N VAL A 52 2.88 5.46 0.90
CA VAL A 52 2.26 4.17 1.32
C VAL A 52 1.73 3.31 0.15
N VAL A 53 2.20 3.49 -1.09
CA VAL A 53 1.72 2.66 -2.23
C VAL A 53 2.58 1.40 -2.48
N PRO A 54 3.92 1.44 -2.47
CA PRO A 54 4.74 0.28 -2.79
C PRO A 54 4.68 -0.84 -1.74
N LEU A 55 4.80 -0.50 -0.45
CA LEU A 55 4.85 -1.50 0.63
C LEU A 55 3.59 -2.36 0.71
N ASN A 56 2.42 -1.78 0.49
CA ASN A 56 1.14 -2.49 0.52
C ASN A 56 1.04 -3.47 -0.66
N VAL A 57 1.47 -3.04 -1.85
CA VAL A 57 1.51 -3.90 -3.04
C VAL A 57 2.52 -5.04 -2.85
N ILE A 58 3.70 -4.75 -2.32
CA ILE A 58 4.72 -5.76 -2.00
C ILE A 58 4.17 -6.78 -1.00
N SER A 59 3.60 -6.32 0.11
CA SER A 59 3.06 -7.18 1.17
C SER A 59 1.92 -8.05 0.64
N LYS A 60 1.03 -7.50 -0.20
CA LYS A 60 -0.02 -8.26 -0.89
C LYS A 60 0.55 -9.32 -1.84
N GLY A 61 1.53 -8.96 -2.68
CA GLY A 61 2.18 -9.90 -3.60
C GLY A 61 2.87 -11.05 -2.87
N ILE A 62 3.61 -10.74 -1.80
CA ILE A 62 4.25 -11.74 -0.95
C ILE A 62 3.20 -12.63 -0.28
N SER A 63 2.13 -12.03 0.28
CA SER A 63 1.05 -12.77 0.94
C SER A 63 0.39 -13.78 -0.01
N LEU A 64 0.08 -13.38 -1.25
CA LEU A 64 -0.50 -14.27 -2.27
C LEU A 64 0.42 -15.45 -2.64
N LEU A 65 1.73 -15.22 -2.69
CA LEU A 65 2.70 -16.23 -3.11
C LEU A 65 3.13 -17.17 -1.97
N THR A 66 2.96 -16.75 -0.72
CA THR A 66 3.51 -17.45 0.46
C THR A 66 2.44 -17.90 1.46
N GLY A 67 1.21 -17.37 1.35
CA GLY A 67 0.15 -17.57 2.34
C GLY A 67 0.39 -16.82 3.66
N LYS A 68 1.45 -16.00 3.76
CA LYS A 68 1.72 -15.22 4.97
C LYS A 68 0.70 -14.08 5.11
N PRO A 69 0.17 -13.81 6.32
CA PRO A 69 -0.69 -12.65 6.56
C PRO A 69 0.06 -11.34 6.29
N GLN A 70 -0.59 -10.36 5.64
CA GLN A 70 0.05 -9.09 5.27
C GLN A 70 0.51 -8.28 6.48
N ASP A 71 -0.23 -8.33 7.59
CA ASP A 71 0.10 -7.66 8.86
C ASP A 71 1.36 -8.21 9.54
N LYS A 72 1.85 -9.36 9.09
CA LYS A 72 3.11 -9.99 9.55
C LYS A 72 4.30 -9.69 8.64
N ILE A 73 4.08 -9.01 7.52
CA ILE A 73 5.12 -8.63 6.58
C ILE A 73 5.55 -7.20 6.92
N THR A 74 6.79 -7.06 7.37
CA THR A 74 7.37 -5.78 7.75
C THR A 74 8.57 -5.48 6.86
N LEU A 75 9.01 -4.22 6.82
CA LEU A 75 10.21 -3.82 6.06
C LEU A 75 11.45 -4.64 6.41
N LEU A 76 11.62 -4.99 7.69
CA LEU A 76 12.74 -5.77 8.20
C LEU A 76 12.63 -7.28 7.90
N SER A 77 11.49 -7.75 7.40
CA SER A 77 11.31 -9.16 7.09
C SER A 77 12.21 -9.57 5.93
N LYS A 78 13.00 -10.64 6.13
CA LYS A 78 13.76 -11.25 5.04
C LYS A 78 12.83 -12.01 4.11
N LEU A 79 13.04 -11.88 2.80
CA LEU A 79 12.23 -12.59 1.81
C LEU A 79 12.33 -14.12 1.97
N SER A 80 13.49 -14.62 2.41
CA SER A 80 13.68 -16.05 2.73
C SER A 80 12.74 -16.54 3.83
N ASP A 81 12.60 -15.75 4.90
CA ASP A 81 11.86 -16.14 6.11
C ASP A 81 10.35 -16.10 5.86
N LEU A 82 9.94 -15.28 4.88
CA LEU A 82 8.58 -15.25 4.36
C LEU A 82 8.29 -16.42 3.39
N GLY A 83 9.30 -17.19 2.99
CA GLY A 83 9.14 -18.35 2.11
C GLY A 83 9.15 -17.99 0.61
N LEU A 84 9.80 -16.89 0.22
CA LEU A 84 10.06 -16.59 -1.20
C LEU A 84 11.26 -17.37 -1.72
N THR A 85 10.97 -18.47 -2.40
CA THR A 85 11.93 -19.21 -3.23
C THR A 85 12.31 -18.38 -4.48
N PRO A 86 13.40 -18.73 -5.20
CA PRO A 86 13.78 -18.06 -6.45
C PRO A 86 12.63 -17.99 -7.47
N THR A 87 11.85 -19.06 -7.63
CA THR A 87 10.67 -19.10 -8.49
C THR A 87 9.61 -18.07 -8.06
N LYS A 88 9.32 -17.98 -6.75
CA LYS A 88 8.36 -17.00 -6.21
C LYS A 88 8.88 -15.58 -6.32
N LYS A 89 10.20 -15.35 -6.20
CA LYS A 89 10.80 -14.03 -6.49
C LYS A 89 10.57 -13.63 -7.95
N GLY A 90 10.69 -14.56 -8.90
CA GLY A 90 10.37 -14.31 -10.30
C GLY A 90 8.90 -13.91 -10.52
N GLN A 91 7.96 -14.61 -9.87
CA GLN A 91 6.53 -14.28 -9.91
C GLN A 91 6.22 -12.92 -9.26
N LEU A 92 6.84 -12.64 -8.10
CA LEU A 92 6.70 -11.36 -7.43
C LEU A 92 7.23 -10.21 -8.29
N ARG A 93 8.38 -10.40 -8.94
CA ARG A 93 8.97 -9.43 -9.87
C ARG A 93 8.00 -9.09 -11.01
N ALA A 94 7.39 -10.10 -11.63
CA ALA A 94 6.40 -9.88 -12.68
C ALA A 94 5.17 -9.10 -12.17
N TYR A 95 4.67 -9.45 -10.98
CA TYR A 95 3.59 -8.75 -10.32
C TYR A 95 3.91 -7.27 -10.05
N LEU A 96 5.10 -6.99 -9.52
CA LEU A 96 5.57 -5.63 -9.22
C LEU A 96 5.81 -4.81 -10.48
N ASN A 97 6.35 -5.42 -11.55
CA ASN A 97 6.50 -4.76 -12.85
C ASN A 97 5.14 -4.36 -13.45
N GLY A 98 4.10 -5.17 -13.26
CA GLY A 98 2.73 -4.79 -13.64
C GLY A 98 2.20 -3.60 -12.85
N TYR A 99 2.57 -3.47 -11.57
CA TYR A 99 2.25 -2.29 -10.77
C TYR A 99 3.04 -1.06 -11.23
N ILE A 100 4.35 -1.18 -11.43
CA ILE A 100 5.24 -0.10 -11.90
C ILE A 100 4.76 0.45 -13.26
N GLN A 101 4.37 -0.43 -14.18
CA GLN A 101 3.81 -0.03 -15.47
C GLN A 101 2.49 0.74 -15.33
N LYS A 102 1.61 0.34 -14.40
CA LYS A 102 0.36 1.07 -14.11
C LYS A 102 0.60 2.45 -13.52
N GLN A 103 1.74 2.67 -12.88
CA GLN A 103 2.19 3.99 -12.43
C GLN A 103 2.83 4.83 -13.55
N GLY A 104 2.79 4.35 -14.80
CA GLY A 104 3.28 5.09 -15.97
C GLY A 104 4.79 5.00 -16.19
N SER A 105 5.50 4.14 -15.46
CA SER A 105 6.93 3.95 -15.65
C SER A 105 7.25 2.99 -16.80
N SER A 106 8.33 3.30 -17.53
CA SER A 106 8.98 2.41 -18.51
C SER A 106 10.16 1.63 -17.91
N LEU A 107 10.52 1.90 -16.66
CA LEU A 107 11.56 1.18 -15.95
C LEU A 107 10.97 -0.10 -15.34
N PHE A 108 11.76 -1.17 -15.34
CA PHE A 108 11.35 -2.46 -14.80
C PHE A 108 12.41 -3.01 -13.85
N ILE A 109 11.97 -3.85 -12.93
CA ILE A 109 12.84 -4.66 -12.10
C ILE A 109 13.33 -5.84 -12.95
N SER A 110 14.64 -5.88 -13.18
CA SER A 110 15.33 -6.98 -13.84
C SER A 110 15.50 -8.19 -12.91
N GLU A 111 15.85 -9.34 -13.49
CA GLU A 111 16.14 -10.55 -12.70
C GLU A 111 17.38 -10.37 -11.82
N THR A 112 18.42 -9.70 -12.33
CA THR A 112 19.63 -9.37 -11.58
C THR A 112 19.34 -8.49 -10.37
N GLU A 113 18.54 -7.43 -10.54
CA GLU A 113 18.14 -6.55 -9.43
C GLU A 113 17.31 -7.32 -8.40
N MET A 114 16.36 -8.14 -8.83
CA MET A 114 15.57 -8.98 -7.91
C MET A 114 16.43 -10.03 -7.17
N GLY A 115 17.51 -10.50 -7.81
CA GLY A 115 18.44 -11.49 -7.25
C GLY A 115 19.18 -10.99 -6.01
N ILE A 116 19.49 -9.70 -5.95
CA ILE A 116 20.21 -9.08 -4.82
C ILE A 116 19.30 -8.57 -3.70
N VAL A 117 17.98 -8.58 -3.89
CA VAL A 117 17.01 -8.17 -2.85
C VAL A 117 16.96 -9.21 -1.73
N VAL A 118 17.24 -8.78 -0.50
CA VAL A 118 17.24 -9.65 0.69
C VAL A 118 16.02 -9.39 1.58
N THR A 119 15.66 -8.12 1.78
CA THR A 119 14.57 -7.70 2.67
C THR A 119 13.40 -7.09 1.92
N VAL A 120 12.26 -6.94 2.61
CA VAL A 120 11.12 -6.17 2.09
C VAL A 120 11.48 -4.70 1.92
N GLU A 121 12.34 -4.14 2.77
CA GLU A 121 12.86 -2.78 2.64
C GLU A 121 13.68 -2.57 1.35
N ASP A 122 14.58 -3.50 1.03
CA ASP A 122 15.33 -3.47 -0.23
C ASP A 122 14.39 -3.49 -1.43
N LEU A 123 13.35 -4.32 -1.35
CA LEU A 123 12.35 -4.43 -2.40
C LEU A 123 11.52 -3.15 -2.51
N ASN A 124 11.16 -2.53 -1.39
CA ASN A 124 10.41 -1.28 -1.34
C ASN A 124 11.17 -0.15 -2.02
N ARG A 125 12.44 0.05 -1.63
CA ARG A 125 13.33 1.04 -2.25
C ARG A 125 13.54 0.78 -3.74
N LEU A 126 13.68 -0.50 -4.11
CA LEU A 126 13.81 -0.88 -5.51
C LEU A 126 12.57 -0.52 -6.31
N VAL A 127 11.36 -0.81 -5.82
CA VAL A 127 10.10 -0.44 -6.48
C VAL A 127 9.96 1.08 -6.58
N GLU A 128 10.25 1.82 -5.51
CA GLU A 128 10.24 3.29 -5.49
C GLU A 128 11.17 3.88 -6.54
N SER A 129 12.38 3.34 -6.70
CA SER A 129 13.35 3.80 -7.71
C SER A 129 12.87 3.63 -9.17
N LYS A 130 11.81 2.84 -9.39
CA LYS A 130 11.25 2.61 -10.72
C LYS A 130 10.00 3.44 -10.97
N ILE A 131 9.45 4.14 -9.98
CA ILE A 131 8.23 4.93 -10.14
C ILE A 131 8.63 6.42 -10.24
N PRO A 132 8.17 7.15 -11.27
CA PRO A 132 8.51 8.57 -11.47
C PRO A 132 7.91 9.49 -10.41
#